data_AF-A0A837HT55-F1
#
_entry.id   AF-A0A837HT55-F1
#
_cell.length_a   1.000
_cell.length_b   1.000
_cell.length_c   1.000
_cell.angle_alpha   90.00
_cell.angle_beta   90.00
_cell.angle_gamma   90.00
#
_symmetry.space_group_name_H-M   'P 1'
#
loop_
_entity.id
_entity.type
_entity.pdbx_description
1 polymer ?
#
loop_
_entity_poly.entity_id
_entity_poly.type
_entity_poly.pdbx_seq_one_letter_code
_entity_poly.pdbx_strand_id
1 'polypeptide(L)' 'MPTQKMKNKNVRKITKLGGKSLAVTLPRELVAGLGWKEKQKVVVKRAHGGLLIKDWKR' A
#
# COMPACT_ATOMS: atom_id res chain seq x y z
N MET A 1 -3.01 -16.82 22.18
CA MET A 1 -2.29 -15.52 22.12
C MET A 1 -2.16 -15.11 20.65
N PRO A 2 -2.53 -13.89 20.23
CA PRO A 2 -2.27 -13.48 18.86
C PRO A 2 -0.74 -13.31 18.72
N THR A 3 -0.13 -14.26 18.01
CA THR A 3 1.32 -14.36 17.79
C THR A 3 1.85 -13.05 17.19
N GLN A 4 3.04 -12.59 17.62
CA GLN A 4 3.74 -11.39 17.14
C GLN A 4 3.71 -11.20 15.61
N LYS A 5 3.61 -12.29 14.86
CA LYS A 5 3.38 -12.32 13.39
C LYS A 5 2.22 -11.44 12.91
N MET A 6 1.16 -11.24 13.70
CA MET A 6 0.01 -10.42 13.27
C MET A 6 0.27 -8.91 13.34
N LYS A 7 1.06 -8.43 14.32
CA LYS A 7 1.28 -6.99 14.52
C LYS A 7 2.12 -6.34 13.41
N ASN A 8 3.07 -7.07 12.82
CA ASN A 8 3.98 -6.52 11.80
C ASN A 8 3.50 -6.67 10.36
N LYS A 9 2.30 -7.22 10.11
CA LYS A 9 1.82 -7.46 8.73
C LYS A 9 1.72 -6.18 7.88
N ASN A 10 1.43 -5.05 8.52
CA ASN A 10 1.18 -3.78 7.85
C ASN A 10 2.40 -2.85 7.82
N VAL A 11 3.48 -3.17 8.55
CA VAL A 11 4.72 -2.39 8.53
C VAL A 11 5.60 -2.91 7.41
N ARG A 12 5.88 -2.07 6.41
CA ARG A 12 6.61 -2.45 5.19
C ARG A 12 7.74 -1.47 4.91
N LYS A 13 8.86 -1.99 4.39
CA LYS A 13 9.98 -1.17 3.95
C LYS A 13 9.65 -0.55 2.60
N ILE A 14 10.03 0.72 2.43
CA ILE A 14 10.01 1.38 1.13
C ILE A 14 11.20 0.86 0.30
N THR A 15 10.94 0.37 -0.90
CA THR A 15 11.96 -0.13 -1.82
C THR A 15 12.09 0.78 -3.04
N LYS A 16 13.29 0.81 -3.63
CA LYS A 16 13.54 1.55 -4.87
C LYS A 16 13.11 0.67 -6.04
N LEU A 17 12.22 1.18 -6.89
CA LEU A 17 11.76 0.45 -8.09
C LEU A 17 12.58 0.83 -9.34
N GLY A 18 13.18 2.03 -9.35
CA GLY A 18 14.03 2.51 -10.44
C GLY A 18 14.12 4.04 -10.45
N GLY A 19 15.24 4.60 -10.90
CA GLY A 19 15.45 6.05 -10.98
C GLY A 19 15.23 6.76 -9.64
N LYS A 20 14.22 7.64 -9.58
CA LYS A 20 13.78 8.38 -8.37
C LYS A 20 12.50 7.81 -7.73
N SER A 21 11.98 6.70 -8.25
CA SER A 21 10.70 6.13 -7.82
C SER A 21 10.89 5.09 -6.71
N LEU A 22 10.02 5.23 -5.71
CA LEU A 22 9.95 4.35 -4.55
C LEU A 22 8.60 3.63 -4.53
N ALA A 23 8.57 2.45 -3.92
CA ALA A 23 7.36 1.65 -3.78
C ALA A 23 7.26 1.00 -2.41
N VAL A 24 6.02 0.70 -2.03
CA VAL A 24 5.68 -0.10 -0.85
C VAL A 24 4.82 -1.26 -1.32
N THR A 25 5.12 -2.46 -0.85
CA THR A 25 4.29 -3.62 -1.11
C THR A 25 3.03 -3.57 -0.26
N LEU A 26 1.87 -3.57 -0.89
CA LEU A 26 0.59 -3.61 -0.18
C LEU A 26 0.28 -5.06 0.22
N PRO A 27 -0.09 -5.34 1.47
CA PRO A 27 -0.58 -6.65 1.89
C PRO A 27 -1.75 -7.10 1.02
N ARG A 28 -1.71 -8.36 0.55
CA ARG A 28 -2.74 -8.94 -0.33
C ARG A 28 -4.15 -8.83 0.27
N GLU A 29 -4.28 -9.00 1.57
CA GLU A 29 -5.54 -8.93 2.31
C GLU A 29 -6.22 -7.55 2.14
N LEU A 30 -5.44 -6.47 2.19
CA LEU A 30 -5.94 -5.10 1.99
C LEU A 30 -6.32 -4.83 0.55
N VAL A 31 -5.49 -5.28 -0.41
CA VAL A 31 -5.75 -5.12 -1.84
C VAL A 31 -7.05 -5.85 -2.23
N ALA A 32 -7.23 -7.08 -1.75
CA ALA A 32 -8.43 -7.86 -1.98
C ALA A 32 -9.68 -7.24 -1.32
N GLY A 33 -9.56 -6.76 -0.07
CA GLY A 33 -10.66 -6.10 0.63
C GLY A 33 -11.14 -4.80 -0.04
N LEU A 34 -10.24 -4.11 -0.77
CA LEU A 34 -10.58 -2.94 -1.57
C LEU A 34 -11.08 -3.30 -2.99
N GLY A 35 -11.06 -4.57 -3.38
CA GLY A 35 -11.41 -5.02 -4.73
C GLY A 35 -10.39 -4.59 -5.80
N TRP A 36 -9.19 -4.23 -5.38
CA TRP A 36 -8.14 -3.69 -6.25
C TRP A 36 -7.50 -4.79 -7.10
N LYS A 37 -7.24 -4.47 -8.38
CA LYS A 37 -6.62 -5.37 -9.34
C LYS A 37 -5.21 -4.90 -9.72
N GLU A 38 -4.40 -5.85 -10.19
CA GLU A 38 -3.08 -5.52 -10.72
C GLU A 38 -3.19 -4.53 -11.89
N LYS A 39 -2.20 -3.64 -12.04
CA LYS A 39 -2.10 -2.64 -13.12
C LYS A 39 -3.24 -1.60 -13.18
N GLN A 40 -4.15 -1.59 -12.23
CA GLN A 40 -5.15 -0.51 -12.13
C GLN A 40 -4.50 0.81 -11.70
N LYS A 41 -5.15 1.94 -12.01
CA LYS A 41 -4.68 3.25 -11.56
C LYS A 41 -5.25 3.59 -10.19
N VAL A 42 -4.45 4.27 -9.39
CA VAL A 42 -4.81 4.78 -8.08
C VAL A 42 -4.28 6.21 -7.93
N VAL A 43 -4.91 6.99 -7.06
CA VAL A 43 -4.47 8.35 -6.73
C VAL A 43 -3.72 8.31 -5.42
N VAL A 44 -2.49 8.83 -5.41
CA VAL A 44 -1.68 9.01 -4.20
C VAL A 44 -1.74 10.49 -3.80
N LYS A 45 -2.24 10.78 -2.61
CA LYS A 45 -2.31 12.15 -2.06
C LYS A 45 -1.52 12.22 -0.76
N ARG A 46 -0.96 13.40 -0.47
CA ARG A 46 -0.39 13.66 0.85
C ARG A 46 -1.53 13.82 1.85
N ALA A 47 -1.43 13.14 2.98
CA ALA A 47 -2.41 13.22 4.05
C ALA A 47 -1.70 13.09 5.38
N HIS A 48 -1.77 14.13 6.21
CA HIS A 48 -1.07 14.19 7.50
C HIS A 48 0.40 13.74 7.37
N GLY A 49 0.96 13.09 8.38
CA GLY A 49 2.31 12.54 8.39
C GLY A 49 2.58 11.39 7.40
N GLY A 50 1.81 11.25 6.32
CA GLY A 50 1.95 10.16 5.35
C GLY A 50 1.28 10.40 4.00
N LEU A 51 0.98 9.28 3.32
CA LEU A 51 0.34 9.22 2.01
C LEU A 51 -0.97 8.43 2.11
N LEU A 52 -1.99 8.91 1.41
CA LEU A 52 -3.27 8.24 1.25
C LEU A 52 -3.40 7.76 -0.19
N ILE A 53 -3.61 6.46 -0.36
CA ILE A 53 -3.82 5.83 -1.68
C ILE A 53 -5.31 5.53 -1.82
N LYS A 54 -5.93 6.04 -2.88
CA LYS A 54 -7.37 5.88 -3.16
C LYS A 54 -7.59 5.38 -4.59
N ASP A 55 -8.73 4.74 -4.78
CA ASP A 55 -9.17 4.33 -6.11
C ASP A 55 -9.30 5.54 -7.05
N TRP A 56 -8.92 5.38 -8.31
CA TRP A 56 -9.07 6.43 -9.29
C TRP A 56 -10.49 6.40 -9.87
N LYS A 57 -11.41 7.04 -9.16
CA LYS A 57 -12.75 7.32 -9.66
C LYS A 57 -12.65 8.43 -10.71
N ARG A 58 -13.07 8.09 -11.93
CA ARG A 58 -13.19 9.03 -13.04
C ARG A 58 -14.45 9.87 -12.87
#